data_AF-A0A9X1VZ75-F1
#
_entry.id   AF-A0A9X1VZ75-F1
#
_cell.length_a   1.000
_cell.length_b   1.000
_cell.length_c   1.000
_cell.angle_alpha   90.00
_cell.angle_beta   90.00
_cell.angle_gamma   90.00
#
_symmetry.space_group_name_H-M   'P 1'
#
loop_
_entity.id
_entity.type
_entity.pdbx_description
1 polymer ?
#
loop_
_entity_poly.entity_id
_entity_poly.type
_entity_poly.pdbx_seq_one_letter_code
_entity_poly.pdbx_strand_id
1 'polypeptide(L)'
;MSFHPLSARRTREALREGAVSQRDELRYWLLSSLIWLFYLYHAGWVGLQLNWFVLYDVAVAVAILWIGLNEAFKANGGPAGQDFVRRVVLVGVPLGVVVLLASQALYWASWQLFPLVFDHRSFRDPSLAWQVANFVIFNGIQAWFWWRTCHHLALLKDSRNG
;
A
#
# COMPACT_ATOMS: atom_id res chain seq x y z
N MET A 1 7.36 -17.91 -16.22
CA MET A 1 6.28 -17.70 -15.22
C MET A 1 6.10 -16.21 -15.02
N SER A 2 4.88 -15.69 -15.09
CA SER A 2 4.57 -14.24 -15.02
C SER A 2 4.29 -13.72 -13.59
N PHE A 3 4.33 -14.63 -12.61
CA PHE A 3 4.11 -14.30 -11.21
C PHE A 3 5.37 -13.66 -10.60
N HIS A 4 5.26 -12.38 -10.24
CA HIS A 4 6.35 -11.56 -9.73
C HIS A 4 5.91 -10.77 -8.49
N PRO A 5 5.77 -11.43 -7.32
CA PRO A 5 5.17 -10.84 -6.12
C PRO A 5 5.99 -9.71 -5.47
N LEU A 6 7.18 -9.40 -5.99
CA LEU A 6 8.06 -8.34 -5.49
C LEU A 6 8.40 -7.30 -6.55
N SER A 7 7.88 -7.43 -7.78
CA SER A 7 8.24 -6.53 -8.89
C SER A 7 7.02 -6.08 -9.68
N ALA A 8 6.45 -4.95 -9.29
CA ALA A 8 5.36 -4.30 -10.03
C ALA A 8 5.75 -3.98 -11.49
N ARG A 9 7.04 -3.74 -11.75
CA ARG A 9 7.56 -3.56 -13.12
C ARG A 9 7.40 -4.81 -13.97
N ARG A 10 7.86 -5.98 -13.48
CA ARG A 10 7.76 -7.24 -14.23
C ARG A 10 6.31 -7.69 -14.38
N THR A 11 5.48 -7.50 -13.36
CA THR A 11 4.04 -7.77 -13.45
C THR A 11 3.35 -6.90 -14.50
N ARG A 12 3.71 -5.62 -14.56
CA ARG A 12 3.23 -4.69 -15.60
C ARG A 12 3.67 -5.16 -17.00
N GLU A 13 4.93 -5.54 -17.18
CA GLU A 13 5.44 -6.05 -18.46
C GLU A 13 4.67 -7.31 -18.89
N ALA A 14 4.48 -8.27 -17.99
CA ALA A 14 3.68 -9.46 -18.27
C ALA A 14 2.21 -9.14 -18.59
N LEU A 15 1.63 -8.12 -17.95
CA LEU A 15 0.27 -7.64 -18.25
C LEU A 15 0.18 -7.02 -19.65
N ARG A 16 1.20 -6.28 -20.09
CA ARG A 16 1.26 -5.71 -21.44
C ARG A 16 1.33 -6.80 -22.50
N GLU A 17 2.13 -7.82 -22.25
CA GLU A 17 2.34 -8.95 -23.16
C GLU A 17 1.18 -9.95 -23.17
N GLY A 18 0.18 -9.79 -22.29
CA GLY A 18 -0.91 -10.77 -22.14
C GLY A 18 -0.44 -12.12 -21.58
N ALA A 19 0.75 -12.17 -20.97
CA ALA A 19 1.39 -13.40 -20.49
C ALA A 19 0.87 -13.86 -19.11
N VAL A 20 -0.04 -13.11 -18.50
CA VAL A 20 -0.64 -13.45 -17.19
C VAL A 20 -1.75 -14.47 -17.38
N SER A 21 -1.50 -15.70 -16.95
CA SER A 21 -2.48 -16.79 -16.98
C SER A 21 -3.50 -16.67 -15.84
N GLN A 22 -4.67 -17.30 -15.96
CA GLN A 22 -5.66 -17.38 -14.87
C GLN A 22 -5.08 -17.97 -13.58
N ARG A 23 -4.15 -18.92 -13.69
CA ARG A 23 -3.45 -19.50 -12.54
C ARG A 23 -2.55 -18.47 -11.85
N ASP A 24 -1.93 -17.56 -12.60
CA ASP A 24 -1.14 -16.48 -12.02
C ASP A 24 -2.05 -15.44 -11.36
N GLU A 25 -3.20 -15.11 -11.97
CA GLU A 25 -4.20 -14.23 -11.35
C GLU A 25 -4.68 -14.76 -10.00
N LEU A 26 -5.02 -16.05 -9.92
CA LEU A 26 -5.39 -16.69 -8.67
C LEU A 26 -4.33 -16.51 -7.58
N ARG A 27 -3.03 -16.60 -7.94
CA ARG A 27 -1.94 -16.39 -6.99
C ARG A 27 -1.84 -14.95 -6.52
N TYR A 28 -2.04 -13.99 -7.40
CA TYR A 28 -2.09 -12.57 -7.01
C TYR A 28 -3.29 -12.30 -6.09
N TRP A 29 -4.47 -12.83 -6.40
CA TRP A 29 -5.63 -12.73 -5.52
C TRP A 29 -5.39 -13.36 -4.16
N LEU A 30 -4.85 -14.58 -4.13
CA LEU A 30 -4.48 -15.26 -2.89
C LEU A 30 -3.53 -14.40 -2.05
N LEU A 31 -2.47 -13.86 -2.67
CA LEU A 31 -1.51 -13.02 -1.97
C LEU A 31 -2.11 -11.70 -1.48
N SER A 32 -2.99 -11.08 -2.27
CA SER A 32 -3.76 -9.90 -1.84
C SER A 32 -4.59 -10.21 -0.59
N SER A 33 -5.29 -11.35 -0.59
CA SER A 33 -6.08 -11.79 0.56
C SER A 33 -5.21 -12.08 1.78
N LEU A 34 -4.04 -12.70 1.59
CA LEU A 34 -3.09 -12.95 2.68
C LEU A 34 -2.54 -11.66 3.28
N ILE A 35 -2.24 -10.65 2.46
CA ILE A 35 -1.82 -9.32 2.95
C ILE A 35 -2.92 -8.70 3.81
N TRP A 36 -4.18 -8.75 3.35
CA TRP A 36 -5.32 -8.24 4.12
C TRP A 36 -5.53 -8.99 5.44
N LEU A 37 -5.49 -10.32 5.41
CA LEU A 37 -5.58 -11.16 6.60
C LEU A 37 -4.46 -10.84 7.58
N PHE A 38 -3.23 -10.70 7.09
CA PHE A 38 -2.09 -10.32 7.91
C PHE A 38 -2.37 -9.00 8.65
N TYR A 39 -2.78 -7.94 7.94
CA TYR A 39 -3.07 -6.66 8.59
C TYR A 39 -4.22 -6.74 9.58
N LEU A 40 -5.27 -7.50 9.28
CA LEU A 40 -6.41 -7.70 10.19
C LEU A 40 -5.97 -8.36 11.51
N TYR A 41 -5.25 -9.48 11.44
CA TYR A 41 -4.77 -10.17 12.64
C TYR A 41 -3.68 -9.38 13.36
N HIS A 42 -2.80 -8.70 12.63
CA HIS A 42 -1.78 -7.84 13.21
C HIS A 42 -2.39 -6.67 13.99
N ALA A 43 -3.44 -6.03 13.46
CA ALA A 43 -4.18 -4.99 14.17
C ALA A 43 -4.81 -5.52 15.46
N GLY A 44 -5.38 -6.74 15.43
CA GLY A 44 -5.89 -7.42 16.62
C GLY A 44 -4.81 -7.74 17.66
N TRP A 45 -3.61 -8.16 17.20
CA TRP A 45 -2.47 -8.49 18.07
C TRP A 45 -1.88 -7.27 18.77
N VAL A 46 -1.67 -6.17 18.04
CA VAL A 46 -1.06 -4.93 18.59
C VAL A 46 -2.02 -4.20 19.55
N GLY A 47 -3.32 -4.42 19.40
CA GLY A 47 -4.36 -3.81 20.22
C GLY A 47 -4.74 -2.41 19.72
N LEU A 48 -6.05 -2.18 19.57
CA LEU A 48 -6.57 -0.89 19.12
C LEU A 48 -6.72 0.07 20.30
N GLN A 49 -5.95 1.15 20.29
CA GLN A 49 -6.12 2.24 21.26
C GLN A 49 -7.13 3.26 20.73
N LEU A 50 -8.36 3.21 21.23
CA LEU A 50 -9.42 4.13 20.82
C LEU A 50 -9.18 5.53 21.41
N ASN A 51 -8.75 6.46 20.57
CA ASN A 51 -8.62 7.87 20.92
C ASN A 51 -9.01 8.77 19.73
N TRP A 52 -9.18 10.07 19.98
CA TRP A 52 -9.55 11.04 18.93
C TRP A 52 -8.50 11.13 17.80
N PHE A 53 -7.24 10.87 18.11
CA PHE A 53 -6.17 10.88 17.11
C PHE A 53 -6.31 9.72 16.11
N VAL A 54 -6.73 8.54 16.55
CA VAL A 54 -7.06 7.41 15.66
C VAL A 54 -8.24 7.73 14.74
N LEU A 55 -9.26 8.44 15.21
CA LEU A 55 -10.37 8.87 14.35
C LEU A 55 -9.89 9.83 13.24
N TYR A 56 -8.98 10.74 13.58
CA TYR A 56 -8.34 11.61 12.60
C TYR A 56 -7.50 10.83 11.59
N ASP A 57 -6.70 9.86 12.05
CA ASP A 57 -5.91 8.98 11.20
C ASP A 57 -6.78 8.18 10.22
N VAL A 58 -7.88 7.60 10.69
CA VAL A 58 -8.87 6.92 9.85
C VAL A 58 -9.44 7.85 8.78
N ALA A 59 -9.81 9.08 9.15
CA ALA A 59 -10.35 10.05 8.19
C ALA A 59 -9.34 10.38 7.08
N VAL A 60 -8.07 10.55 7.43
CA VAL A 60 -6.99 10.82 6.48
C VAL A 60 -6.73 9.60 5.60
N ALA A 61 -6.67 8.39 6.17
CA ALA A 61 -6.50 7.15 5.42
C ALA A 61 -7.63 6.93 4.41
N VAL A 62 -8.90 7.21 4.80
CA VAL A 62 -10.05 7.16 3.91
C VAL A 62 -9.92 8.18 2.77
N ALA A 63 -9.48 9.41 3.07
CA ALA A 63 -9.25 10.42 2.05
C ALA A 63 -8.15 10.01 1.05
N ILE A 64 -7.03 9.46 1.54
CA ILE A 64 -5.95 8.95 0.70
C ILE A 64 -6.45 7.79 -0.18
N LEU A 65 -7.21 6.85 0.39
CA LEU A 65 -7.82 5.75 -0.35
C LEU A 65 -8.75 6.26 -1.46
N TRP A 66 -9.65 7.19 -1.12
CA TRP A 66 -10.61 7.76 -2.07
C TRP A 66 -9.92 8.48 -3.23
N ILE A 67 -8.96 9.35 -2.92
CA ILE A 67 -8.17 10.08 -3.92
C ILE A 67 -7.36 9.09 -4.76
N GLY A 68 -6.65 8.16 -4.11
CA GLY A 68 -5.80 7.17 -4.77
C GLY A 68 -6.58 6.27 -5.73
N LEU A 69 -7.78 5.81 -5.35
CA LEU A 69 -8.62 4.99 -6.20
C LEU A 69 -9.14 5.76 -7.42
N ASN A 70 -9.55 7.01 -7.23
CA ASN A 70 -10.00 7.88 -8.31
C ASN A 70 -8.88 8.19 -9.30
N GLU A 71 -7.69 8.51 -8.82
CA GLU A 71 -6.52 8.75 -9.67
C GLU A 71 -6.06 7.46 -10.38
N ALA A 72 -6.13 6.31 -9.72
CA ALA A 72 -5.84 5.02 -10.35
C ALA A 72 -6.85 4.70 -11.46
N PHE A 73 -8.13 5.01 -11.25
CA PHE A 73 -9.18 4.84 -12.25
C PHE A 73 -8.92 5.71 -13.48
N LYS A 74 -8.61 7.00 -13.28
CA LYS A 74 -8.21 7.91 -14.36
C LYS A 74 -6.95 7.42 -15.10
N ALA A 75 -5.94 6.98 -14.36
CA ALA A 75 -4.69 6.45 -14.92
C ALA A 75 -4.91 5.20 -15.77
N ASN A 76 -5.88 4.34 -15.42
CA ASN A 76 -6.26 3.18 -16.23
C ASN A 76 -7.05 3.53 -17.51
N GLY A 77 -7.42 4.79 -17.72
CA GLY A 77 -8.22 5.24 -18.85
C GLY A 77 -9.66 5.64 -18.50
N GLY A 78 -10.00 5.71 -17.21
CA GLY A 78 -11.34 6.09 -16.75
C GLY A 78 -12.43 5.15 -17.29
N PRO A 79 -13.57 5.67 -17.77
CA PRO A 79 -14.65 4.85 -18.32
C PRO A 79 -14.27 4.00 -19.54
N ALA A 80 -13.25 4.41 -20.29
CA ALA A 80 -12.74 3.65 -21.44
C ALA A 80 -11.68 2.59 -21.04
N GLY A 81 -11.24 2.61 -19.78
CA GLY A 81 -10.28 1.65 -19.24
C GLY A 81 -10.90 0.27 -19.05
N GLN A 82 -10.24 -0.77 -19.55
CA GLN A 82 -10.66 -2.16 -19.34
C GLN A 82 -10.02 -2.75 -18.08
N ASP A 83 -10.70 -3.75 -17.49
CA ASP A 83 -10.18 -4.62 -16.45
C ASP A 83 -9.57 -3.88 -15.24
N PHE A 84 -10.16 -2.76 -14.82
CA PHE A 84 -9.60 -1.89 -13.78
C PHE A 84 -9.27 -2.66 -12.49
N VAL A 85 -10.24 -3.39 -11.94
CA VAL A 85 -10.07 -4.16 -10.69
C VAL A 85 -8.93 -5.18 -10.82
N ARG A 86 -8.91 -5.93 -11.93
CA ARG A 86 -7.86 -6.91 -12.22
C ARG A 86 -6.49 -6.23 -12.27
N ARG A 87 -6.34 -5.15 -13.02
CA ARG A 87 -5.04 -4.45 -13.17
C ARG A 87 -4.56 -3.84 -11.86
N VAL A 88 -5.46 -3.23 -11.09
CA VAL A 88 -5.15 -2.67 -9.77
C VAL A 88 -4.65 -3.76 -8.83
N VAL A 89 -5.32 -4.91 -8.76
CA VAL A 89 -4.89 -6.01 -7.89
C VAL A 89 -3.54 -6.57 -8.33
N LEU A 90 -3.38 -6.88 -9.62
CA LEU A 90 -2.14 -7.47 -10.13
C LEU A 90 -0.93 -6.55 -9.93
N VAL A 91 -1.07 -5.25 -10.19
CA VAL A 91 0.00 -4.26 -9.96
C VAL A 91 0.17 -3.93 -8.47
N GLY A 92 -0.94 -3.89 -7.74
CA GLY A 92 -0.98 -3.52 -6.33
C GLY A 92 -0.35 -4.57 -5.44
N VAL A 93 -0.49 -5.87 -5.74
CA VAL A 93 0.07 -6.94 -4.90
C VAL A 93 1.58 -6.83 -4.71
N PRO A 94 2.42 -6.70 -5.75
CA PRO A 94 3.85 -6.50 -5.56
C PRO A 94 4.21 -5.29 -4.72
N LEU A 95 3.48 -4.18 -4.89
CA LEU A 95 3.67 -2.99 -4.06
C LEU A 95 3.23 -3.25 -2.61
N GLY A 96 2.12 -3.96 -2.42
CA GLY A 96 1.58 -4.35 -1.13
C GLY A 96 2.53 -5.25 -0.35
N VAL A 97 3.24 -6.18 -1.02
CA VAL A 97 4.29 -6.98 -0.38
C VAL A 97 5.46 -6.11 0.06
N VAL A 98 5.91 -5.16 -0.77
CA VAL A 98 6.97 -4.21 -0.39
C VAL A 98 6.54 -3.37 0.81
N VAL A 99 5.32 -2.84 0.79
CA VAL A 99 4.73 -2.08 1.90
C VAL A 99 4.63 -2.93 3.16
N LEU A 100 4.19 -4.18 3.05
CA LEU A 100 4.11 -5.12 4.16
C LEU A 100 5.49 -5.33 4.80
N LEU A 101 6.49 -5.68 4.01
CA LEU A 101 7.85 -5.91 4.49
C LEU A 101 8.45 -4.64 5.12
N ALA A 102 8.28 -3.49 4.48
CA ALA A 102 8.76 -2.21 4.99
C ALA A 102 8.07 -1.82 6.29
N SER A 103 6.76 -2.00 6.39
CA SER A 103 5.97 -1.68 7.59
C SER A 103 6.35 -2.60 8.76
N GLN A 104 6.62 -3.88 8.49
CA GLN A 104 7.10 -4.81 9.50
C GLN A 104 8.52 -4.46 9.97
N ALA A 105 9.42 -4.17 9.04
CA ALA A 105 10.78 -3.72 9.39
C ALA A 105 10.74 -2.44 10.24
N LEU A 106 9.89 -1.47 9.87
CA LEU A 106 9.69 -0.24 10.62
C LEU A 106 9.10 -0.50 12.01
N TYR A 107 8.13 -1.41 12.13
CA TYR A 107 7.57 -1.79 13.42
C TYR A 107 8.65 -2.35 14.36
N TRP A 108 9.46 -3.30 13.89
CA TRP A 108 10.56 -3.85 14.70
C TRP A 108 11.64 -2.81 15.02
N ALA A 109 12.00 -1.97 14.04
CA ALA A 109 12.95 -0.88 14.25
C ALA A 109 12.41 0.12 15.28
N SER A 110 11.11 0.44 15.23
CA SER A 110 10.48 1.37 16.17
C SER A 110 10.57 0.90 17.60
N TRP A 111 10.41 -0.41 17.86
CA TRP A 111 10.54 -0.97 19.20
C TRP A 111 11.92 -0.70 19.82
N GLN A 112 12.98 -0.71 18.99
CA GLN A 112 14.36 -0.50 19.43
C GLN A 112 14.77 0.98 19.42
N LEU A 113 14.33 1.74 18.42
CA LEU A 113 14.75 3.12 18.18
C LEU A 113 13.92 4.13 18.99
N PHE A 114 12.66 3.81 19.31
CA PHE A 114 11.74 4.73 19.97
C PHE A 114 12.30 5.31 21.28
N PRO A 115 12.83 4.51 22.23
CA PRO A 115 13.37 5.04 23.49
C PRO A 115 14.63 5.90 23.32
N LEU A 116 15.32 5.76 22.18
CA LEU A 116 16.58 6.46 21.90
C LEU A 116 16.36 7.83 21.25
N VAL A 117 15.27 7.98 20.48
CA VAL A 117 14.99 9.19 19.69
C VAL A 117 13.90 10.05 20.35
N PHE A 118 12.89 9.42 20.96
CA PHE A 118 11.76 10.09 21.57
C PHE A 118 11.85 9.96 23.09
N ASP A 119 12.76 10.72 23.70
CA ASP A 119 12.93 10.79 25.15
C ASP A 119 12.33 12.08 25.73
N HIS A 120 12.15 12.09 27.05
CA HIS A 120 11.66 13.28 27.78
C HIS A 120 12.64 14.45 27.76
N ARG A 121 13.87 14.25 27.27
CA ARG A 121 14.87 15.33 27.12
C ARG A 121 14.63 16.11 25.84
N SER A 122 14.21 15.41 24.79
CA SER A 122 13.99 15.97 23.45
C SER A 122 12.54 16.43 23.25
N PHE A 123 11.57 15.77 23.88
CA PHE A 123 10.15 16.06 23.72
C PHE A 123 9.43 16.25 25.06
N ARG A 124 8.57 17.28 25.11
CA ARG A 124 7.67 17.53 26.25
C ARG A 124 6.66 16.40 26.44
N ASP A 125 6.18 15.82 25.34
CA ASP A 125 5.33 14.63 25.32
C ASP A 125 5.83 13.65 24.25
N PRO A 126 6.71 12.71 24.63
CA PRO A 126 7.24 11.72 23.70
C PRO A 126 6.17 10.81 23.08
N SER A 127 5.07 10.58 23.81
CA SER A 127 3.99 9.71 23.34
C SER A 127 3.20 10.35 22.19
N LEU A 128 2.92 11.65 22.30
CA LEU A 128 2.28 12.41 21.23
C LEU A 128 3.23 12.57 20.03
N ALA A 129 4.51 12.87 20.28
CA ALA A 129 5.51 12.97 19.21
C ALA A 129 5.60 11.67 18.40
N TRP A 130 5.50 10.52 19.07
CA TRP A 130 5.43 9.21 18.43
C TRP A 130 4.19 9.00 17.58
N GLN A 131 3.02 9.36 18.11
CA GLN A 131 1.75 9.25 17.39
C GLN A 131 1.79 10.07 16.11
N VAL A 132 2.32 11.30 16.17
CA VAL A 132 2.49 12.17 14.99
C VAL A 132 3.49 11.56 14.01
N ALA A 133 4.62 11.03 14.46
CA ALA A 133 5.60 10.38 13.59
C ALA A 133 4.98 9.17 12.85
N ASN A 134 4.30 8.28 13.58
CA ASN A 134 3.60 7.15 12.99
C ASN A 134 2.53 7.58 12.00
N PHE A 135 1.72 8.58 12.37
CA PHE A 135 0.72 9.16 11.48
C PHE A 135 1.33 9.61 10.15
N VAL A 136 2.43 10.38 10.18
CA VAL A 136 3.09 10.85 8.96
C VAL A 136 3.66 9.69 8.16
N ILE A 137 4.33 8.74 8.81
CA ILE A 137 4.99 7.63 8.12
C ILE A 137 3.97 6.70 7.47
N PHE A 138 2.95 6.23 8.21
CA PHE A 138 1.98 5.29 7.68
C PHE A 138 1.06 5.92 6.62
N ASN A 139 0.63 7.17 6.79
CA ASN A 139 -0.10 7.88 5.72
C ASN A 139 0.79 8.16 4.51
N GLY A 140 2.08 8.46 4.72
CA GLY A 140 3.07 8.60 3.65
C GLY A 140 3.25 7.31 2.84
N ILE A 141 3.31 6.16 3.52
CA ILE A 141 3.39 4.84 2.88
C ILE A 141 2.12 4.56 2.06
N GLN A 142 0.93 4.87 2.58
CA GLN A 142 -0.33 4.72 1.86
C GLN A 142 -0.39 5.61 0.61
N ALA A 143 -0.01 6.89 0.74
CA ALA A 143 0.05 7.82 -0.38
C ALA A 143 1.06 7.35 -1.44
N TRP A 144 2.23 6.88 -1.01
CA TRP A 144 3.25 6.31 -1.89
C TRP A 144 2.73 5.08 -2.65
N PHE A 145 2.03 4.17 -1.97
CA PHE A 145 1.43 2.98 -2.59
C PHE A 145 0.48 3.37 -3.72
N TRP A 146 -0.44 4.30 -3.48
CA TRP A 146 -1.40 4.77 -4.48
C TRP A 146 -0.73 5.51 -5.62
N TRP A 147 0.22 6.40 -5.33
CA TRP A 147 1.00 7.10 -6.35
C TRP A 147 1.73 6.12 -7.28
N ARG A 148 2.41 5.12 -6.72
CA ARG A 148 3.10 4.08 -7.50
C ARG A 148 2.14 3.23 -8.30
N THR A 149 0.99 2.87 -7.74
CA THR A 149 -0.06 2.13 -8.46
C THR A 149 -0.54 2.93 -9.67
N CYS A 150 -0.87 4.21 -9.49
CA CYS A 150 -1.27 5.11 -10.58
C CYS A 150 -0.20 5.20 -11.67
N HIS A 151 1.07 5.38 -11.28
CA HIS A 151 2.19 5.42 -12.23
C HIS A 151 2.29 4.14 -13.07
N HIS A 152 2.15 2.96 -12.46
CA HIS A 152 2.20 1.69 -13.19
C HIS A 152 0.99 1.51 -14.13
N LEU A 153 -0.20 1.93 -13.72
CA LEU A 153 -1.42 1.88 -14.55
C LEU A 153 -1.36 2.85 -15.74
N ALA A 154 -0.88 4.08 -15.53
CA ALA A 154 -0.70 5.06 -16.60
C ALA A 154 0.22 4.52 -17.69
N LEU A 155 1.32 3.87 -17.31
CA LEU A 155 2.22 3.25 -18.28
C LEU A 155 1.54 2.10 -19.04
N LEU A 156 0.63 1.32 -18.44
CA LEU A 156 -0.13 0.30 -19.18
C LEU A 156 -1.03 0.89 -20.26
N LYS A 157 -1.55 2.10 -20.03
CA LYS A 157 -2.39 2.82 -20.99
C LYS A 157 -1.58 3.28 -22.21
N ASP A 158 -0.41 3.90 -21.98
CA ASP A 158 0.38 4.51 -23.07
C ASP A 158 0.87 3.50 -24.12
N SER A 159 1.09 2.24 -23.73
CA SER A 159 1.51 1.17 -24.65
C SER A 159 0.43 0.65 -25.60
N ARG A 160 -0.82 1.12 -25.49
CA ARG A 160 -1.92 0.74 -26.40
C ARG A 160 -2.22 1.78 -27.48
N ASN A 161 -1.68 3.00 -27.35
CA ASN A 161 -1.93 4.11 -28.26
C ASN A 161 -0.80 4.36 -29.26
N GLY A 162 0.21 3.49 -29.32
CA GLY A 162 1.25 3.44 -30.35
C GLY A 162 1.24 2.08 -31.01
#